data_AF-A0A091BZD9-F1
#
_entry.id   AF-A0A091BZD9-F1
#
_cell.length_a   1.000
_cell.length_b   1.000
_cell.length_c   1.000
_cell.angle_alpha   90.00
_cell.angle_beta   90.00
_cell.angle_gamma   90.00
#
_symmetry.space_group_name_H-M   'P 1'
#
loop_
_entity.id
_entity.type
_entity.pdbx_description
1 polymer ?
#
loop_
_entity_poly.entity_id
_entity_poly.type
_entity_poly.pdbx_seq_one_letter_code
_entity_poly.pdbx_strand_id
1 'polypeptide(L)'
;MIKDFFQKNKYYMIASFFIPAIIMAIIYLTIGIYPGSERTLLASDAFSQFSNFHASFRNALFGEQSFLYTWNASLGLNYLSLISYYLGGFLPPCSSFFLIN
;
A
#
# COMPACT_ATOMS: atom_id res chain seq x y z
N MET A 1 -39.02 2.53 -2.32
CA MET A 1 -38.15 3.71 -2.20
C MET A 1 -36.68 3.40 -2.48
N ILE A 2 -35.96 2.61 -1.65
CA ILE A 2 -34.53 2.30 -1.88
C ILE A 2 -34.34 1.36 -3.10
N LYS A 3 -35.14 0.30 -3.23
CA LYS A 3 -35.06 -0.63 -4.38
C LYS A 3 -35.28 0.08 -5.73
N ASP A 4 -36.19 1.05 -5.77
CA ASP A 4 -36.51 1.81 -6.98
C ASP A 4 -35.34 2.72 -7.40
N PHE A 5 -34.62 3.29 -6.42
CA PHE A 5 -33.41 4.06 -6.65
C PHE A 5 -32.29 3.21 -7.28
N PHE A 6 -32.05 2.00 -6.75
CA PHE A 6 -31.06 1.07 -7.31
C PHE A 6 -31.44 0.60 -8.72
N GLN A 7 -32.72 0.29 -8.97
CA GLN A 7 -33.16 -0.15 -10.30
C GLN A 7 -33.04 0.95 -11.35
N LYS A 8 -33.38 2.20 -10.99
CA LYS A 8 -33.32 3.34 -11.90
C LYS A 8 -31.87 3.77 -12.21
N ASN A 9 -30.97 3.65 -11.24
CA ASN A 9 -29.58 4.13 -11.36
C ASN A 9 -28.54 3.03 -11.55
N LYS A 10 -28.95 1.78 -11.80
CA LYS A 10 -28.03 0.62 -11.90
C LYS A 10 -26.85 0.86 -12.85
N TYR A 11 -27.08 1.48 -14.00
CA TYR A 11 -26.03 1.73 -14.99
C TYR A 11 -25.03 2.78 -14.51
N TYR A 12 -25.50 3.84 -13.84
CA TYR A 12 -24.64 4.87 -13.27
C TYR A 12 -23.79 4.32 -12.11
N MET A 13 -24.35 3.42 -11.29
CA MET A 13 -23.60 2.77 -10.22
C MET A 13 -22.49 1.87 -10.77
N ILE A 14 -22.79 1.05 -11.77
CA ILE A 14 -21.79 0.23 -12.47
C ILE A 14 -20.73 1.15 -13.09
N ALA A 15 -21.15 2.19 -13.82
CA ALA A 15 -20.24 3.14 -14.43
C ALA A 15 -19.33 3.85 -13.41
N SER A 16 -19.85 4.24 -12.24
CA SER A 16 -19.06 4.92 -11.19
C SER A 16 -17.93 4.07 -10.63
N PHE A 17 -18.05 2.74 -10.68
CA PHE A 17 -16.99 1.83 -10.26
C PHE A 17 -16.04 1.51 -11.42
N PHE A 18 -16.59 1.14 -12.58
CA PHE A 18 -15.79 0.65 -13.70
C PHE A 18 -15.08 1.76 -14.47
N ILE A 19 -15.64 2.96 -14.60
CA ILE A 19 -14.98 4.06 -15.32
C ILE A 19 -13.62 4.40 -14.65
N PRO A 20 -13.55 4.69 -13.33
CA PRO A 20 -12.27 4.94 -12.68
C PRO A 20 -11.32 3.73 -12.77
N ALA A 21 -11.83 2.51 -12.57
CA ALA A 21 -11.03 1.30 -12.62
C ALA A 21 -10.38 1.08 -14.00
N ILE A 22 -11.13 1.28 -15.09
CA ILE A 22 -10.63 1.14 -16.46
C ILE A 22 -9.62 2.25 -16.79
N ILE A 23 -9.89 3.49 -16.38
CA ILE A 23 -8.94 4.60 -16.57
C ILE A 23 -7.61 4.29 -15.87
N MET A 24 -7.66 3.84 -14.62
CA MET A 24 -6.45 3.44 -13.89
C MET A 24 -5.73 2.26 -14.55
N ALA A 25 -6.47 1.26 -15.04
CA ALA A 25 -5.88 0.13 -15.76
C ALA A 25 -5.15 0.59 -17.03
N ILE A 26 -5.74 1.50 -17.81
CA ILE A 26 -5.10 2.06 -19.01
C ILE A 26 -3.82 2.82 -18.64
N ILE A 27 -3.86 3.66 -17.60
CA ILE A 27 -2.68 4.41 -17.13
C ILE A 27 -1.56 3.46 -16.68
N TYR A 28 -1.89 2.39 -15.96
CA TYR A 28 -0.88 1.40 -15.57
C TYR A 28 -0.28 0.68 -16.77
N LEU A 29 -1.08 0.35 -17.78
CA LEU A 29 -0.58 -0.21 -19.04
C LEU A 29 0.38 0.75 -19.76
N THR A 30 0.11 2.06 -19.80
CA THR A 30 1.00 3.04 -20.47
C THR A 30 2.33 3.24 -19.73
N ILE A 31 2.35 3.05 -18.41
CA ILE A 31 3.56 3.13 -17.57
C ILE A 31 4.34 1.80 -17.57
N GLY A 32 3.76 0.75 -18.17
CA GLY A 32 4.35 -0.59 -18.25
C GLY A 32 4.18 -1.40 -16.96
N ILE A 33 3.16 -1.07 -16.15
CA ILE A 33 2.76 -1.79 -14.95
C ILE A 33 1.62 -2.74 -15.31
N TYR A 34 1.90 -4.03 -15.36
CA TYR A 34 0.93 -5.09 -15.58
C TYR A 34 1.31 -6.35 -14.77
N PRO A 35 0.38 -7.28 -14.53
CA PRO A 35 0.70 -8.55 -13.86
C PRO A 35 1.82 -9.28 -14.61
N GLY A 36 2.97 -9.50 -13.94
CA GLY A 36 4.17 -10.10 -14.55
C GLY A 36 5.17 -9.11 -15.18
N SER A 37 4.90 -7.80 -15.15
CA SER A 37 5.88 -6.78 -15.56
C SER A 37 6.97 -6.57 -14.50
N GLU A 38 8.14 -6.12 -14.92
CA GLU A 38 9.26 -5.77 -14.01
C GLU A 38 8.96 -4.56 -13.10
N ARG A 39 7.90 -3.80 -13.38
CA ARG A 39 7.54 -2.58 -12.64
C ARG A 39 6.22 -2.79 -11.93
N THR A 40 6.25 -2.78 -10.60
CA THR A 40 5.04 -2.86 -9.79
C THR A 40 4.80 -1.56 -9.01
N LEU A 41 3.54 -1.13 -8.95
CA LEU A 41 3.13 0.00 -8.11
C LEU A 41 3.51 -0.23 -6.64
N LEU A 42 3.44 -1.49 -6.19
CA LEU A 42 3.80 -1.89 -4.84
C LEU A 42 5.27 -1.58 -4.52
N ALA A 43 6.17 -1.65 -5.49
CA ALA A 43 7.57 -1.33 -5.28
C ALA A 43 7.75 0.17 -5.00
N SER A 44 7.03 1.03 -5.74
CA SER A 44 7.06 2.47 -5.53
C SER A 44 6.44 2.88 -4.18
N ASP A 45 5.31 2.29 -3.82
CA ASP A 45 4.63 2.58 -2.55
C ASP A 45 5.44 2.07 -1.36
N ALA A 46 5.87 0.80 -1.42
CA ALA A 46 6.69 0.19 -0.38
C ALA A 46 8.04 0.89 -0.20
N PHE A 47 8.66 1.41 -1.26
CA PHE A 47 9.93 2.13 -1.16
C PHE A 47 9.83 3.38 -0.27
N SER A 48 8.80 4.20 -0.49
CA SER A 48 8.59 5.40 0.32
C SER A 48 8.31 5.06 1.79
N GLN A 49 7.51 4.02 2.04
CA GLN A 49 7.19 3.54 3.38
C GLN A 49 8.42 2.94 4.08
N PHE A 50 9.23 2.16 3.36
CA PHE A 50 10.44 1.52 3.86
C PHE A 50 11.55 2.53 4.17
N SER A 51 11.71 3.55 3.32
CA SER A 51 12.64 4.66 3.56
C SER A 51 12.28 5.42 4.84
N ASN A 52 11.00 5.74 5.03
CA ASN A 52 10.50 6.39 6.25
C ASN A 52 10.70 5.51 7.50
N PHE A 53 10.53 4.19 7.37
CA PHE A 53 10.85 3.25 8.43
C PHE A 53 12.34 3.27 8.80
N HIS A 54 13.25 3.26 7.82
CA HIS A 54 14.70 3.28 8.06
C HIS A 54 15.17 4.57 8.74
N ALA A 55 14.65 5.72 8.31
CA ALA A 55 14.94 7.00 8.96
C ALA A 55 14.48 7.01 10.42
N SER A 56 13.27 6.50 10.69
CA SER A 56 12.74 6.36 12.05
C SER A 56 13.56 5.37 12.89
N PHE A 57 14.04 4.27 12.30
CA PHE A 57 14.84 3.25 12.97
C PHE A 57 16.21 3.77 13.38
N ARG A 58 16.83 4.54 12.49
CA ARG A 58 18.06 5.27 12.81
C ARG A 58 17.85 6.20 14.00
N ASN A 59 16.80 7.02 13.97
CA ASN A 59 16.52 7.95 15.07
C ASN A 59 16.26 7.22 16.41
N ALA A 60 15.65 6.03 16.37
CA ALA A 60 15.47 5.21 17.58
C ALA A 60 16.82 4.75 18.14
N LEU A 61 17.72 4.24 17.30
CA LEU A 61 19.05 3.76 17.69
C LEU A 61 19.94 4.88 18.26
N PHE A 62 19.84 6.10 17.71
CA PHE A 62 20.58 7.26 18.20
C PHE A 62 19.89 7.98 19.39
N GLY A 63 18.75 7.47 19.87
CA GLY A 63 18.06 7.97 21.06
C GLY A 63 17.20 9.21 20.84
N GLU A 64 16.98 9.63 19.58
CA GLU A 64 16.12 10.77 19.23
C GLU A 64 14.62 10.44 19.27
N GLN A 65 14.25 9.16 19.38
CA GLN A 65 12.87 8.72 19.60
C GLN A 65 12.80 7.50 20.55
N SER A 66 11.62 7.27 21.14
CA SER A 66 11.38 6.11 22.00
C SER A 66 11.34 4.81 21.19
N PHE A 67 11.95 3.75 21.76
CA PHE A 67 11.99 2.41 21.17
C PHE A 67 10.65 1.67 21.19
N LEU A 68 9.72 2.09 22.06
CA LEU A 68 8.42 1.43 22.23
C LEU A 68 7.30 2.16 21.50
N TYR A 69 7.48 3.47 21.24
CA TYR A 69 6.44 4.32 20.67
C TYR A 69 7.05 5.42 19.82
N THR A 70 6.52 5.62 18.62
CA THR A 70 6.93 6.73 17.74
C THR A 70 5.75 7.67 17.50
N TRP A 71 5.99 8.97 17.59
CA TRP A 71 5.02 10.01 17.25
C TRP A 71 5.14 10.48 15.78
N ASN A 72 6.17 10.04 15.06
CA ASN A 72 6.43 10.44 13.67
C ASN A 72 5.57 9.69 12.65
N ALA A 73 4.82 8.67 13.08
CA ALA A 73 3.91 7.94 12.21
C ALA A 73 2.46 8.33 12.53
N SER A 74 1.85 9.15 11.67
CA SER A 74 0.45 9.60 11.73
C SER A 74 -0.04 9.98 13.14
N LEU A 75 -0.75 9.08 13.85
CA LEU A 75 -1.35 9.31 15.17
C LEU A 75 -0.56 8.69 16.34
N GLY A 76 0.69 8.30 16.07
CA GLY A 76 1.56 7.59 16.98
C GLY A 76 1.35 6.07 16.92
N LEU A 77 2.43 5.31 16.82
CA LEU A 77 2.43 3.86 16.63
C LEU A 77 3.35 3.14 17.62
N ASN A 78 2.99 1.90 17.95
CA ASN A 78 3.88 1.00 18.67
C ASN A 78 5.06 0.63 17.76
N TYR A 79 6.26 1.07 18.16
CA TYR A 79 7.44 0.96 17.32
C TYR A 79 7.99 -0.47 17.27
N LEU A 80 7.80 -1.26 18.34
CA LEU A 80 8.18 -2.67 18.40
C LEU A 80 7.37 -3.52 17.39
N SER A 81 6.06 -3.26 17.30
CA SER A 81 5.20 -3.88 16.28
C SER A 81 5.61 -3.49 14.87
N LEU A 82 6.02 -2.24 14.66
CA LEU A 82 6.48 -1.73 13.37
C LEU A 82 7.80 -2.39 12.94
N ILE A 83 8.78 -2.48 13.84
CA ILE A 83 10.05 -3.20 13.62
C ILE A 83 9.75 -4.66 13.26
N SER A 84 8.86 -5.33 14.01
CA SER A 84 8.51 -6.73 13.75
C SER A 84 7.87 -6.93 12.38
N TYR A 85 7.01 -6.01 11.94
CA TYR A 85 6.40 -6.02 10.61
C TYR A 85 7.42 -5.87 9.48
N TYR A 86 8.36 -4.94 9.60
CA TYR A 86 9.34 -4.64 8.54
C TYR A 86 10.62 -5.51 8.57
N LEU A 87 11.08 -6.00 9.73
CA LEU A 87 12.27 -6.86 9.85
C LEU A 87 11.95 -8.37 9.86
N GLY A 88 10.72 -8.77 10.19
CA GLY A 88 10.42 -10.17 10.49
C GLY A 88 8.94 -10.54 10.32
N GLY A 89 8.26 -9.95 9.35
CA GLY A 89 6.88 -10.33 9.02
C GLY A 89 6.80 -11.81 8.62
N PHE A 90 5.71 -12.49 9.02
CA PHE A 90 5.38 -13.89 8.69
C PHE A 90 5.02 -14.13 7.20
N LEU A 91 4.95 -13.08 6.40
CA LEU A 91 4.46 -13.08 5.01
C LEU A 91 5.49 -13.26 3.85
N PRO A 92 6.80 -13.51 4.04
CA PRO A 92 7.73 -13.84 2.95
C PRO A 92 7.26 -14.96 2.01
N PRO A 93 6.48 -15.97 2.44
CA PRO A 93 5.99 -16.99 1.52
C PRO A 93 4.98 -16.46 0.48
N CYS A 94 4.24 -15.39 0.80
CA CYS A 94 3.23 -14.83 -0.10
C CYS A 94 3.82 -13.82 -1.10
N SER A 95 4.97 -13.20 -0.79
CA SER A 95 5.64 -12.28 -1.72
C SER A 95 6.29 -12.99 -2.91
N SER A 96 6.49 -14.32 -2.83
CA SER A 96 6.97 -15.14 -3.94
C SER A 96 6.06 -15.11 -5.17
N PHE A 97 4.76 -14.81 -5.01
CA PHE A 97 3.83 -14.62 -6.12
C PHE A 97 4.03 -13.31 -6.89
N PHE A 98 4.81 -12.37 -6.35
CA PHE A 98 5.08 -11.05 -6.94
C PHE A 98 6.55 -10.85 -7.33
N LEU A 99 7.39 -11.89 -7.19
CA LEU A 99 8.79 -11.84 -7.62
C LEU A 99 8.87 -11.88 -9.16
N ILE A 100 9.32 -10.76 -9.70
CA ILE A 100 9.82 -10.59 -11.06
C ILE A 100 11.13 -11.38 -11.17
N ASN A 101 11.29 -12.18 -12.24
CA ASN A 101 12.59 -12.76 -12.59
C ASN A 101 13.52 -11.69 -13.15
#